data_AF-A7SSX3-F1
#
_entry.id   AF-A7SSX3-F1
#
_cell.length_a   1.000
_cell.length_b   1.000
_cell.length_c   1.000
_cell.angle_alpha   90.00
_cell.angle_beta   90.00
_cell.angle_gamma   90.00
#
_symmetry.space_group_name_H-M   'P 1'
#
loop_
_entity.id
_entity.type
_entity.pdbx_description
1 polymer ?
#
loop_
_entity_poly.entity_id
_entity_poly.type
_entity_poly.pdbx_seq_one_letter_code
_entity_poly.pdbx_strand_id
1 'polypeptide(L)'
;YKNIEVVRRKDERAKLNGYSCRECEQYYGSLNLPQEELQKRLKLCSRHRAKYSPPPSTPPGFWNLSFPDTQEYMAKGCLKTEEDAPAQPSR
;
A
#
# COMPACT_ATOMS: atom_id res chain seq x y z
N TYR A 1 8.83 7.25 6.63
CA TYR A 1 7.48 6.63 6.70
C TYR A 1 6.49 7.64 7.23
N LYS A 2 5.41 7.90 6.48
CA LYS A 2 4.35 8.83 6.91
C LYS A 2 3.45 8.08 7.90
N ASN A 3 3.43 8.49 9.17
CA ASN A 3 2.54 7.89 10.16
C ASN A 3 1.09 8.23 9.79
N ILE A 4 0.23 7.21 9.71
CA ILE A 4 -1.20 7.40 9.44
C ILE A 4 -1.90 7.56 10.78
N GLU A 5 -2.53 8.72 10.97
CA GLU A 5 -3.30 8.99 12.18
C GLU A 5 -4.45 7.99 12.35
N VAL A 6 -4.50 7.39 13.54
CA VAL A 6 -5.54 6.42 13.89
C VAL A 6 -6.80 7.15 14.36
N VAL A 7 -7.89 6.97 13.62
CA VAL A 7 -9.22 7.46 14.02
C VAL A 7 -9.77 6.58 15.14
N ARG A 8 -9.88 7.15 16.34
CA ARG A 8 -10.35 6.47 17.55
C ARG A 8 -11.84 6.68 17.83
N ARG A 9 -12.40 7.83 17.47
CA ARG A 9 -13.82 8.16 17.76
C ARG A 9 -14.76 7.45 16.80
N LYS A 10 -15.89 6.97 17.32
CA LYS A 10 -16.91 6.23 16.57
C LYS A 10 -17.52 7.06 15.44
N ASP A 11 -17.91 8.31 15.73
CA ASP A 11 -18.56 9.19 14.76
C ASP A 11 -17.61 9.59 13.62
N GLU A 12 -16.33 9.76 13.93
CA GLU A 12 -15.30 10.03 12.94
C GLU A 12 -15.03 8.80 12.07
N ARG A 13 -14.97 7.61 12.67
CA ARG A 13 -14.84 6.35 11.93
C ARG A 13 -16.05 6.08 11.03
N ALA A 14 -17.25 6.51 11.43
CA ALA A 14 -18.46 6.38 10.61
C ALA A 14 -18.42 7.23 9.32
N LYS A 15 -17.66 8.33 9.32
CA LYS A 15 -17.46 9.22 8.15
C LYS A 15 -16.42 8.67 7.17
N LEU A 16 -15.59 7.70 7.57
CA LEU A 16 -14.59 7.09 6.70
C LEU A 16 -15.26 6.21 5.64
N ASN A 17 -14.66 6.22 4.45
CA ASN A 17 -15.11 5.37 3.36
C ASN A 17 -14.82 3.90 3.67
N GLY A 18 -15.80 3.05 3.31
CA GLY A 18 -15.62 1.61 3.33
C GLY A 18 -14.76 1.18 2.14
N TYR A 19 -13.84 0.25 2.36
CA TYR A 19 -13.10 -0.41 1.28
C TYR A 19 -13.36 -1.93 1.31
N SER A 20 -13.15 -2.58 0.18
CA SER A 20 -13.25 -4.03 0.04
C SER A 20 -11.86 -4.65 0.18
N CYS A 21 -11.70 -5.56 1.14
CA CYS A 21 -10.56 -6.49 1.11
C CYS A 21 -10.89 -7.67 0.19
N ARG A 22 -9.90 -8.52 -0.10
CA ARG A 22 -10.06 -9.72 -0.96
C ARG A 22 -11.29 -10.57 -0.62
N GLU A 23 -11.55 -10.81 0.65
CA GLU A 23 -12.71 -11.61 1.11
C GLU A 23 -14.03 -10.84 0.94
N CYS A 24 -14.04 -9.54 1.20
CA CYS A 24 -15.21 -8.70 0.96
C CYS A 24 -15.56 -8.61 -0.52
N GLU A 25 -14.55 -8.53 -1.40
CA GLU A 25 -14.77 -8.53 -2.86
C GLU A 25 -15.46 -9.82 -3.32
N GLN A 26 -15.01 -10.98 -2.81
CA GLN A 26 -15.65 -12.26 -3.10
C GLN A 26 -17.10 -12.31 -2.59
N TYR A 27 -17.32 -11.86 -1.35
CA TYR A 27 -18.66 -11.81 -0.78
C TYR A 27 -19.61 -10.92 -1.58
N TYR A 28 -19.25 -9.65 -1.82
CA TYR A 28 -20.11 -8.72 -2.54
C TYR A 28 -20.25 -9.09 -4.03
N GLY A 29 -19.22 -9.69 -4.62
CA GLY A 29 -19.27 -10.24 -5.98
C GLY A 29 -20.28 -11.38 -6.11
N SER A 30 -20.37 -12.27 -5.10
CA SER A 30 -21.34 -13.37 -5.10
C SER A 30 -22.80 -12.91 -5.05
N LEU A 31 -23.06 -11.70 -4.56
CA LEU A 31 -24.42 -11.17 -4.38
C LEU A 31 -25.05 -10.62 -5.66
N ASN A 32 -24.29 -10.51 -6.77
CA ASN A 32 -24.77 -10.00 -8.07
C ASN A 32 -25.58 -8.70 -7.97
N LEU A 33 -25.17 -7.81 -7.06
CA LEU A 33 -25.85 -6.54 -6.84
C LEU A 33 -25.39 -5.50 -7.87
N PRO A 34 -26.27 -4.57 -8.26
CA PRO A 34 -25.84 -3.40 -9.03
C PRO A 34 -24.85 -2.57 -8.21
N GLN A 35 -23.90 -1.95 -8.90
CA GLN A 35 -22.77 -1.21 -8.29
C GLN A 35 -23.22 -0.13 -7.30
N GLU A 36 -24.35 0.53 -7.56
CA GLU A 36 -24.90 1.57 -6.68
C GLU A 36 -25.33 1.00 -5.32
N GLU A 37 -26.00 -0.15 -5.34
CA GLU A 37 -26.47 -0.83 -4.13
C GLU A 37 -25.30 -1.41 -3.33
N LEU A 38 -24.28 -1.90 -4.05
CA LEU A 38 -23.03 -2.37 -3.45
C LEU A 38 -22.33 -1.22 -2.70
N GLN A 39 -22.24 -0.02 -3.29
CA GLN A 39 -21.65 1.14 -2.61
C GLN A 39 -22.45 1.57 -1.38
N LYS A 40 -23.78 1.56 -1.45
CA LYS A 40 -24.64 1.84 -0.30
C LYS A 40 -24.38 0.84 0.83
N ARG A 41 -24.33 -0.45 0.52
CA ARG A 41 -24.04 -1.51 1.50
C ARG A 41 -22.64 -1.41 2.08
N LEU A 42 -21.62 -1.09 1.28
CA LEU A 42 -20.27 -0.84 1.78
C LEU A 42 -20.24 0.32 2.78
N LYS A 43 -20.92 1.43 2.50
CA LYS A 43 -20.97 2.59 3.39
C LYS A 43 -21.70 2.29 4.70
N LEU A 44 -22.76 1.48 4.65
CA LEU A 44 -23.60 1.13 5.80
C LEU A 44 -22.96 0.03 6.65
N CYS A 45 -22.61 -1.10 6.03
CA CYS A 45 -22.32 -2.35 6.71
C CYS A 45 -20.85 -2.75 6.69
N SER A 46 -19.98 -2.10 5.90
CA SER A 46 -18.57 -2.51 5.85
C SER A 46 -17.87 -2.30 7.19
N ARG A 47 -17.22 -3.37 7.67
CA ARG A 47 -16.32 -3.36 8.82
C ARG A 47 -14.97 -2.72 8.49
N HIS A 48 -14.60 -2.70 7.21
CA HIS A 48 -13.33 -2.17 6.73
C HIS A 48 -13.49 -0.71 6.32
N ARG A 49 -13.03 0.21 7.18
CA ARG A 49 -13.09 1.65 6.95
C ARG A 49 -11.71 2.27 7.18
N ALA A 50 -11.25 3.09 6.25
CA ALA A 50 -9.98 3.78 6.35
C ALA A 50 -10.00 5.12 5.61
N LYS A 51 -9.12 6.03 6.00
CA LYS A 51 -8.96 7.34 5.33
C LYS A 51 -8.28 7.21 3.97
N TYR A 52 -7.35 6.26 3.87
CA TYR A 52 -6.69 5.86 2.64
C TYR A 52 -6.97 4.39 2.43
N SER A 53 -7.35 4.00 1.20
CA SER A 53 -7.40 2.58 0.85
C SER A 53 -6.02 1.96 1.15
N PRO A 54 -5.97 0.71 1.64
CA PRO A 54 -4.69 0.04 1.79
C PRO A 54 -3.94 0.13 0.45
N PRO A 55 -2.65 0.52 0.45
CA PRO A 55 -1.86 0.53 -0.76
C PRO A 55 -1.99 -0.83 -1.45
N PRO A 56 -2.01 -0.88 -2.80
CA PRO A 56 -1.96 -2.15 -3.49
C PRO A 56 -0.77 -2.96 -2.95
N SER A 57 -1.02 -4.26 -2.79
CA SER A 57 -0.14 -5.29 -2.24
C SER A 57 1.34 -4.96 -2.39
N THR A 58 2.07 -5.10 -1.27
CA THR A 58 3.49 -4.78 -1.08
C THR A 58 4.32 -4.76 -2.36
N PRO A 59 5.14 -3.71 -2.59
CA PRO A 59 5.92 -3.56 -3.81
C PRO A 59 6.71 -4.82 -4.19
N PRO A 60 6.91 -5.09 -5.49
CA PRO A 60 7.71 -6.22 -5.94
C PRO A 60 9.07 -6.26 -5.25
N GLY A 61 9.38 -7.38 -4.61
CA GLY A 61 10.64 -7.59 -3.90
C GLY A 61 10.72 -7.04 -2.48
N PHE A 62 9.67 -6.41 -1.93
CA PHE A 62 9.68 -5.92 -0.53
C PHE A 62 9.91 -7.03 0.51
N TRP A 63 9.40 -8.24 0.24
CA TRP A 63 9.58 -9.42 1.10
C TRP A 63 10.72 -10.33 0.65
N ASN A 64 11.60 -9.88 -0.26
CA ASN A 64 12.76 -10.68 -0.62
C ASN A 64 13.75 -10.67 0.55
N LEU A 65 13.84 -11.80 1.24
CA LEU A 65 14.76 -12.01 2.36
C LEU A 65 16.21 -12.23 1.87
N SER A 66 16.39 -12.45 0.57
CA SER A 66 17.69 -12.57 -0.09
C SER A 66 18.25 -11.20 -0.40
N PHE A 67 19.52 -10.98 -0.10
CA PHE A 67 20.24 -9.82 -0.63
C PHE A 67 20.35 -9.96 -2.16
N PRO A 68 19.94 -8.95 -2.94
CA PRO A 68 20.20 -8.92 -4.36
C PRO A 68 21.71 -9.03 -4.62
N ASP A 69 22.11 -9.62 -5.74
CA ASP A 69 23.52 -9.66 -6.11
C ASP A 69 24.06 -8.23 -6.38
N THR A 70 25.36 -8.05 -6.23
CA THR A 70 26.07 -6.78 -6.42
C THR A 70 25.76 -6.17 -7.79
N GLN A 71 25.64 -7.00 -8.83
CA GLN A 71 25.25 -6.58 -10.18
C GLN A 71 23.82 -6.02 -10.23
N GLU A 72 22.88 -6.62 -9.49
CA GLU A 72 21.52 -6.08 -9.38
C GLU A 72 21.47 -4.77 -8.59
N TYR A 73 22.29 -4.63 -7.56
CA TYR A 73 22.39 -3.38 -6.80
C TYR A 73 22.91 -2.21 -7.65
N MET A 74 23.90 -2.44 -8.52
CA MET A 74 24.40 -1.45 -9.48
C MET A 74 23.31 -1.07 -10.48
N ALA A 75 22.61 -2.07 -11.06
CA ALA A 75 21.53 -1.83 -12.03
C ALA A 75 20.33 -1.07 -11.42
N LYS A 76 20.03 -1.30 -10.14
CA LYS A 76 18.99 -0.59 -9.38
C LYS A 76 19.45 0.79 -8.85
N GLY A 77 20.69 1.21 -9.15
CA GLY A 77 21.26 2.50 -8.72
C GLY A 77 21.45 2.62 -7.20
N CYS A 78 21.44 1.48 -6.49
CA CYS A 78 21.53 1.40 -5.04
C CYS A 78 22.98 1.28 -4.55
N LEU A 79 23.93 0.96 -5.44
CA LEU A 79 25.37 1.07 -5.24
C LEU A 79 25.97 1.96 -6.33
N LYS A 80 26.87 2.86 -5.93
CA LYS A 80 27.75 3.61 -6.85
C LYS A 80 29.15 3.01 -6.71
N THR A 81 29.78 2.70 -7.84
CA THR A 81 31.19 2.28 -7.86
C THR A 81 32.08 3.50 -7.65
N GLU A 82 33.33 3.25 -7.25
CA GLU A 82 34.32 4.28 -6.92
C GLU A 82 34.62 5.22 -8.11
N GLU A 83 34.24 4.82 -9.32
CA GLU A 83 34.39 5.57 -10.57
C GLU A 83 33.44 6.78 -10.69
N ASP A 84 32.31 6.76 -9.96
CA ASP A 84 31.33 7.87 -9.88
C ASP A 84 31.57 8.82 -8.70
N ALA A 85 32.58 8.56 -7.87
CA ALA A 85 32.95 9.45 -6.77
C ALA A 85 33.65 10.70 -7.34
N PRO A 86 33.28 11.93 -6.92
CA PRO A 86 33.99 13.12 -7.36
C PRO A 86 35.48 12.97 -7.00
N ALA A 87 36.35 13.22 -7.98
CA ALA A 87 37.79 13.10 -7.85
C ALA A 87 38.25 13.73 -6.53
N GLN A 88 38.96 12.95 -5.73
CA GLN A 88 39.49 13.39 -4.45
C GLN A 88 40.32 14.67 -4.69
N PRO A 89 40.00 15.80 -4.03
CA PRO A 89 40.77 17.02 -4.22
C PRO A 89 42.21 16.78 -3.78
N SER A 90 43.16 17.09 -4.66
CA SER A 90 44.59 17.01 -4.36
C SER A 90 44.92 17.90 -3.17
N ARG A 91 45.62 17.33 -2.18
CA ARG A 91 46.08 18.04 -0.98
C ARG A 91 47.10 19.13 -1.32
#